data_AF-A0A8J4TTS8-F1
#
_entry.id   AF-A0A8J4TTS8-F1
#
_cell.length_a   1.000
_cell.length_b   1.000
_cell.length_c   1.000
_cell.angle_alpha   90.00
_cell.angle_beta   90.00
_cell.angle_gamma   90.00
#
_symmetry.space_group_name_H-M   'P 1'
#
loop_
_entity.id
_entity.type
_entity.pdbx_description
1 polymer ?
#
loop_
_entity_poly.entity_id
_entity_poly.type
_entity_poly.pdbx_seq_one_letter_code
_entity_poly.pdbx_strand_id
1 'polypeptide(L)'
;MASCAAARTAGAARAVKPILSRDVDEAKRRVRELYRAWYREAPNTVATYQLDITARQARDKVREVFNKNKHVRDPRVIDMLVIK
;
A
#
# COMPACT_ATOMS: atom_id res chain seq x y z
N MET A 1 -6.65 -14.15 -49.07
CA MET A 1 -7.12 -13.27 -47.97
C MET A 1 -6.13 -13.39 -46.81
N ALA A 2 -5.09 -12.56 -46.78
CA ALA A 2 -4.10 -12.54 -45.71
C ALA A 2 -4.45 -11.42 -44.72
N SER A 3 -4.67 -11.79 -43.46
CA SER A 3 -5.04 -10.90 -42.36
C SER A 3 -3.81 -10.13 -41.85
N CYS A 4 -3.85 -8.80 -41.91
CA CYS A 4 -2.89 -7.93 -41.23
C CYS A 4 -3.22 -7.88 -39.73
N ALA A 5 -2.43 -8.58 -38.90
CA ALA A 5 -2.46 -8.40 -37.46
C ALA A 5 -1.76 -7.09 -37.10
N ALA A 6 -2.52 -6.11 -36.61
CA ALA A 6 -1.99 -4.85 -36.09
C ALA A 6 -1.15 -5.13 -34.82
N ALA A 7 0.16 -5.05 -34.95
CA ALA A 7 1.07 -5.10 -33.82
C ALA A 7 0.89 -3.82 -32.99
N ARG A 8 0.25 -3.95 -31.82
CA ARG A 8 0.25 -2.88 -30.81
C ARG A 8 1.68 -2.69 -30.33
N THR A 9 2.29 -1.56 -30.66
CA THR A 9 3.58 -1.14 -30.09
C THR A 9 3.38 -0.91 -28.60
N ALA A 10 3.70 -1.91 -27.79
CA ALA A 10 3.87 -1.74 -26.36
C ALA A 10 5.04 -0.75 -26.18
N GLY A 11 4.73 0.48 -25.79
CA GLY A 11 5.76 1.46 -25.43
C GLY A 11 6.68 0.81 -24.41
N ALA A 12 7.99 0.89 -24.64
CA ALA A 12 9.00 0.27 -23.80
C ALA A 12 8.89 0.81 -22.36
N ALA A 13 8.12 0.11 -21.53
CA ALA A 13 8.11 0.35 -20.10
C ALA A 13 9.52 0.04 -19.62
N ARG A 14 10.22 1.04 -19.09
CA ARG A 14 11.55 0.89 -18.51
C ARG A 14 11.43 -0.22 -17.44
N ALA A 15 11.95 -1.41 -17.73
CA ALA A 15 11.80 -2.57 -16.88
C ALA A 15 12.64 -2.36 -15.61
N VAL A 16 12.02 -1.76 -14.59
CA VAL A 16 12.67 -1.57 -13.30
C VAL A 16 12.37 -2.79 -12.44
N LYS A 17 13.41 -3.32 -11.78
CA LYS A 17 13.32 -4.49 -10.90
C LYS A 17 12.27 -4.22 -9.81
N PRO A 18 11.16 -4.97 -9.76
CA PRO A 18 10.17 -4.83 -8.70
C PRO A 18 10.80 -5.25 -7.37
N ILE A 19 10.47 -4.53 -6.29
CA ILE A 19 10.99 -4.81 -4.94
C ILE A 19 10.17 -5.94 -4.32
N LEU A 20 8.85 -5.75 -4.25
CA LEU A 20 7.95 -6.72 -3.64
C LEU A 20 6.74 -6.98 -4.53
N SER A 21 6.13 -5.94 -5.11
CA SER A 21 4.91 -6.00 -5.92
C SER A 21 5.22 -5.89 -7.40
N ARG A 22 4.58 -6.74 -8.20
CA ARG A 22 4.70 -6.71 -9.66
C ARG A 22 3.79 -5.66 -10.29
N ASP A 23 2.62 -5.47 -9.68
CA ASP A 23 1.57 -4.57 -10.15
C ASP A 23 1.02 -3.68 -9.02
N VAL A 24 0.39 -2.57 -9.39
CA VAL A 24 -0.23 -1.60 -8.46
C VAL A 24 -1.31 -2.27 -7.59
N ASP A 25 -2.04 -3.24 -8.13
CA ASP A 25 -3.14 -3.91 -7.42
C ASP A 25 -2.63 -4.83 -6.30
N GLU A 26 -1.45 -5.44 -6.51
CA GLU A 26 -0.78 -6.22 -5.46
C GLU A 26 -0.31 -5.30 -4.33
N ALA A 27 0.29 -4.15 -4.66
CA ALA A 27 0.71 -3.16 -3.68
C ALA A 27 -0.51 -2.66 -2.86
N LYS A 28 -1.64 -2.36 -3.52
CA LYS A 28 -2.90 -1.99 -2.84
C LYS A 28 -3.47 -3.11 -1.96
N ARG A 29 -3.28 -4.38 -2.31
CA ARG A 29 -3.70 -5.51 -1.47
C ARG A 29 -2.88 -5.54 -0.18
N ARG A 30 -1.56 -5.43 -0.27
CA ARG A 30 -0.65 -5.42 0.89
C ARG A 30 -0.87 -4.23 1.80
N VAL A 31 -1.08 -3.03 1.25
CA VAL A 31 -1.44 -1.84 2.03
C VAL A 31 -2.73 -2.07 2.83
N ARG A 32 -3.74 -2.73 2.25
CA ARG A 32 -5.00 -3.06 2.95
C ARG A 32 -4.79 -4.11 4.04
N GLU A 33 -3.94 -5.10 3.80
CA GLU A 33 -3.58 -6.11 4.81
C GLU A 33 -2.86 -5.46 6.00
N LEU A 34 -1.88 -4.60 5.72
CA LEU A 34 -1.16 -3.82 6.73
C LEU A 34 -2.11 -2.94 7.53
N TYR A 35 -3.05 -2.24 6.87
CA TYR A 35 -4.05 -1.44 7.56
C TYR A 35 -4.95 -2.27 8.50
N ARG A 36 -5.35 -3.48 8.07
CA ARG A 36 -6.14 -4.40 8.92
C ARG A 36 -5.35 -4.91 10.12
N ALA A 37 -4.06 -5.18 9.94
CA ALA A 37 -3.16 -5.56 11.04
C ALA A 37 -3.06 -4.43 12.07
N TRP A 38 -2.77 -3.20 11.64
CA TRP A 38 -2.72 -2.02 12.53
C TRP A 38 -4.05 -1.74 13.22
N TYR A 39 -5.18 -1.95 12.54
CA TYR A 39 -6.49 -1.73 13.16
C TYR A 39 -6.76 -2.69 14.34
N ARG A 40 -6.25 -3.92 14.25
CA ARG A 40 -6.32 -4.92 15.32
C ARG A 40 -5.30 -4.64 16.43
N GLU A 41 -4.13 -4.12 16.07
CA GLU A 41 -3.03 -3.87 17.01
C GLU A 41 -3.17 -2.55 17.78
N ALA A 42 -3.90 -1.58 17.24
CA ALA A 42 -4.16 -0.30 17.89
C ALA A 42 -4.67 -0.41 19.35
N PRO A 43 -5.71 -1.19 19.68
CA PRO A 43 -6.15 -1.36 21.07
C PRO A 43 -5.11 -2.07 21.94
N ASN A 44 -4.37 -3.03 21.41
CA ASN A 44 -3.30 -3.72 22.14
C ASN A 44 -2.20 -2.72 22.53
N THR A 45 -1.78 -1.87 21.59
CA THR A 45 -0.77 -0.82 21.83
C THR A 45 -1.21 0.15 22.92
N VAL A 46 -2.47 0.62 22.88
CA VAL A 46 -3.01 1.53 23.91
C VAL A 46 -2.95 0.89 25.30
N ALA A 47 -3.31 -0.40 25.41
CA ALA A 47 -3.27 -1.12 26.69
C ALA A 47 -1.83 -1.41 27.16
N THR A 48 -0.95 -1.86 26.27
CA THR A 48 0.44 -2.21 26.60
C THR A 48 1.25 -1.00 27.05
N TYR A 49 1.07 0.15 26.39
CA TYR A 49 1.81 1.36 26.70
C TYR A 49 1.05 2.33 27.65
N GLN A 50 -0.12 1.93 28.15
CA GLN A 50 -0.97 2.74 29.05
C GLN A 50 -1.16 4.18 28.55
N LEU A 51 -1.51 4.33 27.27
CA LEU A 51 -1.66 5.64 26.65
C LEU A 51 -2.97 6.30 27.14
N ASP A 52 -2.93 7.61 27.40
CA ASP A 52 -4.09 8.44 27.74
C ASP A 52 -5.00 8.76 26.54
N ILE A 53 -5.16 7.80 25.63
CA ILE A 53 -6.00 7.93 24.44
C ILE A 53 -6.96 6.76 24.33
N THR A 54 -8.12 7.01 23.75
CA THR A 54 -9.07 5.93 23.44
C THR A 54 -8.59 5.11 22.25
N ALA A 55 -8.95 3.82 22.21
CA ALA A 55 -8.69 2.96 21.04
C ALA A 55 -9.27 3.52 19.73
N ARG A 56 -10.34 4.33 19.81
CA ARG A 56 -10.91 5.05 18.67
C ARG A 56 -9.94 6.12 18.16
N GLN A 57 -9.43 6.98 19.03
CA GLN A 57 -8.45 8.00 18.66
C GLN A 57 -7.18 7.38 18.07
N ALA A 58 -6.72 6.24 18.61
CA ALA A 58 -5.59 5.50 18.05
C ALA A 58 -5.87 5.05 16.59
N ARG A 59 -7.05 4.48 16.32
CA ARG A 59 -7.46 4.06 14.97
C ARG A 59 -7.61 5.25 14.01
N ASP A 60 -8.17 6.36 14.49
CA ASP A 60 -8.30 7.58 13.69
C ASP A 60 -6.91 8.14 13.33
N LYS A 61 -5.95 8.05 14.26
CA LYS A 61 -4.56 8.45 13.99
C LYS A 61 -3.89 7.55 12.96
N VAL A 62 -4.07 6.24 13.06
CA VAL A 62 -3.61 5.29 12.02
C VAL A 62 -4.18 5.70 10.67
N ARG A 63 -5.49 5.96 10.58
CA ARG A 63 -6.13 6.38 9.32
C ARG A 63 -5.54 7.69 8.78
N GLU A 64 -5.27 8.67 9.64
CA GLU A 64 -4.62 9.94 9.25
C GLU A 64 -3.26 9.68 8.60
N VAL A 65 -2.43 8.82 9.20
CA VAL A 65 -1.09 8.49 8.68
C VAL A 65 -1.17 7.78 7.33
N PHE A 66 -2.10 6.84 7.16
CA PHE A 66 -2.32 6.18 5.85
C PHE A 66 -2.80 7.17 4.79
N ASN A 67 -3.67 8.12 5.16
CA ASN A 67 -4.19 9.13 4.23
C ASN A 67 -3.11 10.11 3.76
N LYS A 68 -2.10 10.44 4.59
CA LYS A 68 -0.98 11.31 4.20
C LYS A 68 -0.26 10.77 2.96
N ASN A 69 -0.14 9.46 2.83
CA ASN A 69 0.56 8.79 1.72
C ASN A 69 -0.35 8.44 0.53
N LYS A 70 -1.62 8.86 0.51
CA LYS A 70 -2.60 8.54 -0.55
C LYS A 70 -2.17 9.00 -1.96
N HIS A 71 -1.34 10.03 -2.05
CA HIS A 71 -0.91 10.63 -3.31
C HIS A 71 0.18 9.81 -4.04
N VAL A 72 0.79 8.83 -3.36
CA VAL A 72 1.85 7.99 -3.94
C VAL A 72 1.25 7.03 -4.96
N ARG A 73 1.75 7.09 -6.20
CA ARG A 73 1.29 6.24 -7.32
C ARG A 73 2.28 5.17 -7.74
N ASP A 74 3.56 5.33 -7.40
CA ASP A 74 4.61 4.37 -7.77
C ASP A 74 4.58 3.14 -6.84
N PRO A 75 4.35 1.92 -7.37
CA PRO A 75 4.34 0.68 -6.58
C PRO A 75 5.60 0.47 -5.75
N ARG A 76 6.77 0.89 -6.22
CA ARG A 76 8.04 0.68 -5.52
C ARG A 76 8.11 1.51 -4.24
N VAL A 77 7.60 2.73 -4.30
CA VAL A 77 7.53 3.62 -3.14
C VAL A 77 6.49 3.10 -2.16
N ILE A 78 5.35 2.59 -2.65
CA ILE A 78 4.34 1.93 -1.81
C ILE A 78 4.95 0.74 -1.08
N ASP A 79 5.68 -0.13 -1.79
CA ASP A 79 6.36 -1.28 -1.17
C ASP A 79 7.36 -0.84 -0.09
N MET A 80 8.16 0.21 -0.35
CA MET A 80 9.06 0.74 0.67
C MET A 80 8.32 1.27 1.90
N LEU A 81 7.15 1.88 1.72
CA LEU A 81 6.31 2.36 2.83
C LEU A 81 5.64 1.23 3.60
N VAL A 82 5.44 0.06 2.98
CA VAL A 82 4.86 -1.12 3.63
C VAL A 82 5.91 -1.87 4.47
N ILE A 83 7.19 -1.81 4.07
CA ILE A 83 8.30 -2.49 4.77
C ILE A 83 8.83 -1.67 5.96
N LYS A 84 8.77 -0.34 5.87
CA LYS A 84 9.23 0.59 6.92
C LYS A 84 8.43 0.48 8.20
#